data_AF-A0A8D2JE36-F1
#
_entry.id   AF-A0A8D2JE36-F1
#
_cell.length_a   1.000
_cell.length_b   1.000
_cell.length_c   1.000
_cell.angle_alpha   90.00
_cell.angle_beta   90.00
_cell.angle_gamma   90.00
#
_symmetry.space_group_name_H-M   'P 1'
#
loop_
_entity.id
_entity.type
_entity.pdbx_description
1 polymer ?
#
loop_
_entity_poly.entity_id
_entity_poly.type
_entity_poly.pdbx_seq_one_letter_code
_entity_poly.pdbx_strand_id
1 'polypeptide(L)'
;RTGMTMKPALPLLLLGGLPLLQLALALKISAFNIRTFGDKKLSNLTIADTIVRVVSTYDITLVQEVRDADLSAVKQLLDQLDRCVSH
;
A
#
# COMPACT_ATOMS: atom_id res chain seq x y z
N ARG A 1 55.35 -22.96 20.88
CA ARG A 1 54.59 -23.17 19.62
C ARG A 1 53.18 -23.64 20.00
N THR A 2 52.34 -22.73 20.47
CA THR A 2 50.95 -23.00 20.88
C THR A 2 50.05 -22.51 19.75
N GLY A 3 49.49 -23.46 18.99
CA GLY A 3 48.56 -23.15 17.91
C GLY A 3 47.24 -22.66 18.47
N MET A 4 46.95 -21.38 18.27
CA MET A 4 45.68 -20.75 18.65
C MET A 4 44.64 -21.18 17.60
N THR A 5 43.76 -22.11 17.96
CA THR A 5 42.72 -22.61 17.05
C THR A 5 41.61 -21.56 16.94
N MET A 6 41.49 -20.93 15.78
CA MET A 6 40.38 -20.01 15.50
C MET A 6 39.10 -20.84 15.33
N LYS A 7 38.20 -20.77 16.30
CA LYS A 7 36.86 -21.37 16.17
C LYS A 7 36.08 -20.63 15.08
N PRO A 8 35.40 -21.33 14.16
CA PRO A 8 34.65 -20.67 13.11
C PRO A 8 33.48 -19.91 13.74
N ALA A 9 33.51 -18.57 13.67
CA ALA A 9 32.39 -17.70 14.03
C ALA A 9 31.27 -17.68 12.97
N LEU A 10 31.47 -18.42 11.88
CA LEU A 10 30.58 -18.51 10.72
C LEU A 10 29.15 -18.99 11.04
N PRO A 11 28.90 -20.01 11.90
CA PRO A 11 27.53 -20.44 12.18
C PRO A 11 26.76 -19.44 13.06
N LEU A 12 27.45 -18.62 13.86
CA LEU A 12 26.81 -17.58 14.67
C LEU A 12 26.37 -16.38 13.80
N LEU A 13 27.15 -16.06 12.76
CA LEU A 13 26.81 -15.02 11.78
C LEU A 13 25.62 -15.45 10.89
N LEU A 14 25.54 -16.74 10.53
CA LEU A 14 24.45 -17.31 9.73
C LEU A 14 23.12 -17.39 10.51
N LEU A 15 23.17 -17.70 11.81
CA LEU A 15 21.95 -17.84 12.63
C LEU A 15 21.41 -16.49 13.14
N GLY A 16 22.27 -15.48 13.32
CA GLY A 16 21.88 -14.14 13.76
C GLY A 16 21.64 -13.12 12.65
N GLY A 17 22.30 -13.27 11.48
CA GLY A 17 22.22 -12.30 10.37
C GLY A 17 21.05 -12.52 9.41
N LEU A 18 20.70 -13.78 9.10
CA LEU A 18 19.57 -14.10 8.22
C LEU A 18 18.19 -13.66 8.73
N PRO A 19 17.83 -13.81 10.03
CA PRO A 19 16.52 -13.37 10.51
C PRO A 19 16.37 -11.86 10.59
N LEU A 20 17.47 -11.09 10.51
CA LEU A 20 17.43 -9.62 10.40
C LEU A 20 17.12 -9.14 8.97
N LEU A 21 17.21 -10.01 7.96
CA LEU A 21 17.10 -9.62 6.54
C LEU A 21 15.65 -9.61 6.00
N GLN A 22 14.66 -10.12 6.75
CA GLN A 22 13.31 -10.35 6.21
C GLN A 22 12.25 -9.29 6.56
N LEU A 23 12.65 -8.07 6.95
CA LEU A 23 11.70 -6.97 7.18
C LEU A 23 11.47 -6.08 5.93
N ALA A 24 11.60 -6.62 4.72
CA ALA A 24 11.22 -5.89 3.52
C ALA A 24 9.70 -5.95 3.33
N LEU A 25 8.99 -4.90 3.75
CA LEU A 25 7.57 -4.73 3.40
C LEU A 25 7.44 -4.57 1.88
N ALA A 26 6.61 -5.40 1.25
CA ALA A 26 6.33 -5.30 -0.18
C ALA A 26 5.39 -4.11 -0.44
N LEU A 27 5.81 -3.18 -1.29
CA LEU A 27 5.00 -2.04 -1.71
C LEU A 27 3.88 -2.50 -2.66
N LYS A 28 2.63 -2.26 -2.31
CA LYS A 28 1.45 -2.61 -3.12
C LYS A 28 1.05 -1.43 -4.00
N ILE A 29 1.18 -1.60 -5.31
CA ILE A 29 0.83 -0.59 -6.32
C ILE A 29 -0.34 -1.09 -7.16
N SER A 30 -1.29 -0.20 -7.49
CA SER A 30 -2.39 -0.50 -8.40
C SER A 30 -2.63 0.59 -9.45
N ALA A 31 -3.31 0.20 -10.53
CA ALA A 31 -3.85 1.10 -11.53
C ALA A 31 -5.25 0.63 -11.92
N PHE A 32 -6.27 1.46 -11.64
CA PHE A 32 -7.66 1.17 -11.95
C PHE A 32 -8.19 2.19 -12.95
N ASN A 33 -8.76 1.68 -14.05
CA ASN A 33 -9.65 2.48 -14.86
C ASN A 33 -11.07 2.35 -14.29
N ILE A 34 -11.51 3.40 -13.57
CA ILE A 34 -12.86 3.44 -13.01
C ILE A 34 -13.76 4.16 -14.01
N ARG A 35 -14.53 3.37 -14.77
CA ARG A 35 -15.40 3.88 -15.83
C ARG A 35 -16.22 5.08 -15.37
N THR A 36 -16.06 6.20 -16.06
CA THR A 36 -16.75 7.48 -15.76
C THR A 36 -16.64 7.86 -14.28
N PHE A 37 -15.43 7.87 -13.72
CA PHE A 37 -15.18 8.32 -12.34
C PHE A 37 -15.52 9.81 -12.21
N GLY A 38 -16.37 10.16 -11.26
CA GLY A 38 -16.86 11.53 -11.06
C GLY A 38 -18.08 11.54 -10.14
N ASP A 39 -18.69 12.70 -9.92
CA ASP A 39 -19.75 12.90 -8.93
C ASP A 39 -20.89 11.88 -9.01
N LYS A 40 -21.40 11.62 -10.22
CA LYS A 40 -22.50 10.65 -10.44
C LYS A 40 -22.15 9.23 -9.97
N LYS A 41 -20.87 8.86 -10.04
CA LYS A 41 -20.40 7.53 -9.62
C LYS A 41 -20.29 7.49 -8.09
N LEU A 42 -19.75 8.54 -7.48
CA LEU A 42 -19.54 8.62 -6.03
C LEU A 42 -20.79 9.03 -5.22
N SER A 43 -21.84 9.53 -5.88
CA SER A 43 -23.13 9.77 -5.24
C SER A 43 -23.87 8.48 -4.86
N ASN A 44 -23.48 7.34 -5.45
CA ASN A 44 -23.97 6.03 -5.04
C ASN A 44 -23.08 5.49 -3.91
N LEU A 45 -23.63 5.45 -2.69
CA LEU A 45 -22.89 5.08 -1.49
C LEU A 45 -22.29 3.67 -1.56
N THR A 46 -22.99 2.69 -2.15
CA THR A 46 -22.47 1.33 -2.30
C THR A 46 -21.26 1.28 -3.24
N ILE A 47 -21.31 2.05 -4.33
CA ILE A 47 -20.20 2.14 -5.28
C ILE A 47 -19.02 2.88 -4.65
N ALA A 48 -19.28 4.01 -3.97
CA ALA A 48 -18.25 4.78 -3.28
C ALA A 48 -17.53 3.93 -2.22
N ASP A 49 -18.27 3.22 -1.37
CA ASP A 49 -17.71 2.30 -0.37
C ASP A 49 -16.84 1.21 -1.00
N THR A 50 -17.30 0.64 -2.12
CA THR A 50 -16.54 -0.37 -2.86
C THR A 50 -15.22 0.22 -3.39
N ILE A 51 -15.25 1.42 -3.96
CA ILE A 51 -14.04 2.09 -4.47
C ILE A 51 -13.06 2.36 -3.32
N VAL A 52 -13.53 2.93 -2.20
CA VAL A 52 -12.71 3.20 -1.00
C VAL A 52 -12.07 1.91 -0.51
N ARG A 53 -12.86 0.82 -0.38
CA ARG A 53 -12.37 -0.48 0.07
C ARG A 53 -11.31 -1.08 -0.82
N VAL A 54 -11.42 -0.92 -2.15
CA VAL A 54 -10.41 -1.43 -3.09
C VAL A 54 -9.14 -0.58 -3.00
N VAL A 55 -9.29 0.74 -3.07
CA VAL A 55 -8.16 1.69 -3.06
C VAL A 55 -7.36 1.62 -1.76
N SER A 56 -8.02 1.46 -0.61
CA SER A 56 -7.36 1.40 0.71
C SER A 56 -6.46 0.18 0.89
N THR A 57 -6.53 -0.83 0.01
CA THR A 57 -5.65 -1.99 0.08
C THR A 57 -4.25 -1.76 -0.50
N TYR A 58 -4.03 -0.65 -1.20
CA TYR A 58 -2.77 -0.36 -1.90
C TYR A 58 -2.09 0.87 -1.31
N ASP A 59 -0.76 0.87 -1.31
CA ASP A 59 0.04 2.01 -0.85
C ASP A 59 0.02 3.14 -1.90
N ILE A 60 -0.01 2.77 -3.19
CA ILE A 60 -0.08 3.72 -4.31
C ILE A 60 -1.13 3.23 -5.30
N THR A 61 -2.06 4.10 -5.69
CA THR A 61 -3.11 3.80 -6.67
C THR A 61 -3.20 4.89 -7.74
N LEU A 62 -3.16 4.49 -9.01
CA LEU A 62 -3.52 5.32 -10.15
C LEU A 62 -5.00 5.12 -10.49
N VAL A 63 -5.80 6.19 -10.51
CA VAL A 63 -7.19 6.18 -10.99
C VAL A 63 -7.27 6.85 -12.36
N GLN A 64 -7.83 6.16 -13.35
CA GLN A 64 -8.03 6.65 -14.72
C GLN A 64 -9.52 6.85 -15.03
N GLU A 65 -9.81 7.51 -16.15
CA GLU A 65 -11.16 7.94 -16.57
C GLU A 65 -11.85 8.90 -15.58
N VAL A 66 -11.05 9.76 -14.94
CA VAL A 66 -11.55 10.87 -14.14
C VAL A 66 -12.28 11.87 -15.04
N ARG A 67 -13.59 11.99 -14.84
CA ARG A 67 -14.53 12.91 -15.48
C ARG A 67 -15.11 13.82 -14.41
N ASP A 68 -14.22 14.57 -13.79
CA ASP A 68 -14.45 15.37 -12.59
C ASP A 68 -13.66 16.68 -12.73
N ALA A 69 -14.21 17.64 -13.48
CA ALA A 69 -13.46 18.82 -13.93
C ALA A 69 -13.12 19.79 -12.79
N ASP A 70 -13.95 19.81 -11.75
CA ASP A 70 -13.85 20.64 -10.55
C ASP A 70 -13.26 19.88 -9.35
N LEU A 71 -12.86 18.61 -9.53
CA LEU A 71 -12.22 17.76 -8.54
C LEU A 71 -13.08 17.44 -7.30
N SER A 72 -14.40 17.62 -7.36
CA SER A 72 -15.30 17.33 -6.24
C SER A 72 -15.34 15.85 -5.88
N ALA A 73 -15.41 14.96 -6.88
CA ALA A 73 -15.36 13.52 -6.65
C ALA A 73 -13.99 13.06 -6.15
N VAL A 74 -12.90 13.63 -6.68
CA VAL A 74 -11.54 13.34 -6.19
C VAL A 74 -11.42 13.72 -4.71
N LYS A 75 -11.87 14.93 -4.34
CA LYS A 75 -11.87 15.38 -2.95
C LYS A 75 -12.75 14.50 -2.05
N GLN A 76 -13.95 14.15 -2.51
CA GLN A 76 -14.84 13.26 -1.77
C GLN A 76 -14.19 11.90 -1.48
N LEU A 77 -13.49 11.32 -2.47
CA LEU A 77 -12.77 10.06 -2.30
C LEU A 77 -11.63 10.19 -1.27
N LEU A 78 -10.82 11.24 -1.36
CA LEU A 78 -9.74 11.50 -0.39
C LEU A 78 -10.28 11.66 1.03
N ASP A 79 -11.33 12.46 1.20
CA ASP A 79 -11.99 12.64 2.50
C ASP A 79 -12.52 11.32 3.08
N GLN A 80 -12.99 10.40 2.23
CA GLN A 80 -13.43 9.06 2.67
C GLN A 80 -12.26 8.15 3.06
N LEU A 81 -11.15 8.20 2.33
CA LEU A 81 -9.94 7.44 2.64
C LEU A 81 -9.31 7.92 3.96
N ASP A 82 -9.21 9.22 4.19
CA ASP A 82 -8.64 9.79 5.43
C ASP A 82 -9.44 9.39 6.67
N ARG A 83 -10.77 9.31 6.55
CA ARG A 83 -11.64 8.79 7.62
C ARG A 83 -11.43 7.30 7.88
N CYS A 84 -11.06 6.52 6.87
CA CYS A 84 -10.78 5.10 7.00
C CYS A 84 -9.46 4.83 7.74
N VAL A 85 -8.48 5.73 7.64
CA VAL A 85 -7.16 5.61 8.28
C VAL A 85 -7.17 6.13 9.73
N SER A 86 -8.09 7.04 10.07
CA SER A 86 -8.15 7.69 11.39
C SER A 86 -8.78 6.83 12.51
N HIS A 87 -8.88 5.51 12.33
CA HIS A 87 -9.39 4.52 13.29
C HIS A 87 -8.40 3.37 13.45
#